data_AF-A0A843GBS1-F1
#
_entry.id   AF-A0A843GBS1-F1
#
_cell.length_a   1.000
_cell.length_b   1.000
_cell.length_c   1.000
_cell.angle_alpha   90.00
_cell.angle_beta   90.00
_cell.angle_gamma   90.00
#
_symmetry.space_group_name_H-M   'P 1'
#
loop_
_entity.id
_entity.type
_entity.pdbx_description
1 polymer ?
#
loop_
_entity_poly.entity_id
_entity_poly.type
_entity_poly.pdbx_seq_one_letter_code
_entity_poly.pdbx_strand_id
1 'polypeptide(L)'
;KPFICIYTALLSILIVGYVNAMNIDGNFLSLIYLGAFIFYIFAIFQAIKLLAIEKLQFMPSFSAFTFPFVISAIATGEAYKFFGLTILNYLFYIQAIIALVLVIFVSYKYLRFLMKNN
;
A
#
# COMPACT_ATOMS: atom_id res chain seq x y z
N LYS A 1 5.86 -14.82 -6.85
CA LYS A 1 6.96 -14.50 -5.91
C LYS A 1 6.67 -13.12 -5.29
N PRO A 2 7.00 -12.87 -4.00
CA PRO A 2 6.64 -11.65 -3.26
C PRO A 2 7.11 -10.31 -3.87
N PHE A 3 8.08 -10.35 -4.79
CA PHE A 3 8.68 -9.18 -5.45
C PHE A 3 7.72 -8.36 -6.33
N ILE A 4 6.58 -8.92 -6.76
CA ILE A 4 5.64 -8.20 -7.63
C ILE A 4 4.96 -7.03 -6.89
N CYS A 5 4.76 -7.12 -5.57
CA CYS A 5 4.21 -6.01 -4.79
C CYS A 5 5.18 -4.84 -4.56
N ILE A 6 6.48 -5.01 -4.80
CA ILE A 6 7.44 -3.90 -4.73
C ILE A 6 7.17 -2.90 -5.86
N TYR A 7 6.72 -3.37 -7.03
CA TYR A 7 6.35 -2.48 -8.13
C TYR A 7 5.17 -1.56 -7.79
N THR A 8 4.24 -2.02 -6.93
CA THR A 8 3.16 -1.18 -6.39
C THR A 8 3.72 0.00 -5.59
N ALA A 9 4.80 -0.21 -4.84
CA ALA A 9 5.41 0.86 -4.05
C ALA A 9 6.10 1.91 -4.93
N LEU A 10 6.66 1.54 -6.08
CA LEU A 10 7.44 2.48 -6.91
C LEU A 10 6.61 3.65 -7.42
N LEU A 11 5.40 3.41 -7.92
CA LEU A 11 4.54 4.49 -8.43
C LEU A 11 3.96 5.34 -7.29
N SER A 12 3.55 4.73 -6.19
CA SER A 12 3.04 5.47 -5.03
C SER A 12 4.12 6.33 -4.37
N ILE A 13 5.37 5.85 -4.26
CA ILE A 13 6.50 6.66 -3.78
C ILE A 13 6.81 7.79 -4.76
N LEU A 14 6.76 7.51 -6.07
CA LEU A 14 6.98 8.53 -7.09
C LEU A 14 5.95 9.66 -6.97
N ILE A 15 4.67 9.35 -6.75
CA ILE A 15 3.62 10.35 -6.52
C ILE A 15 3.94 11.22 -5.31
N VAL A 16 4.23 10.59 -4.17
CA VAL A 16 4.54 11.30 -2.92
C VAL A 16 5.79 12.17 -3.09
N GLY A 17 6.83 11.67 -3.73
CA GLY A 17 8.05 12.44 -4.02
C GLY A 17 7.80 13.58 -5.00
N TYR A 18 7.05 13.34 -6.06
CA TYR A 18 6.75 14.32 -7.10
C TYR A 18 5.97 15.51 -6.55
N VAL A 19 4.91 15.26 -5.76
CA VAL A 19 4.09 16.30 -5.14
C VAL A 19 4.87 17.15 -4.14
N ASN A 20 5.86 16.56 -3.44
CA ASN A 20 6.64 17.28 -2.42
C ASN A 20 7.89 17.98 -2.98
N ALA A 21 8.41 17.58 -4.13
CA ALA A 21 9.71 18.06 -4.63
C ALA A 21 9.61 19.04 -5.81
N MET A 22 8.53 19.01 -6.60
CA MET A 22 8.45 19.75 -7.87
C MET A 22 7.11 20.47 -8.06
N ASN A 23 7.08 21.36 -9.06
CA ASN A 23 5.83 21.93 -9.56
C ASN A 23 4.96 20.82 -10.16
N ILE A 24 3.68 20.83 -9.79
CA ILE A 24 2.80 19.69 -10.01
C ILE A 24 2.06 19.84 -11.35
N ASP A 25 2.38 18.97 -12.30
CA ASP A 25 1.63 18.81 -13.54
C ASP A 25 0.47 17.81 -13.33
N GLY A 26 -0.76 18.31 -13.37
CA GLY A 26 -1.95 17.49 -13.08
C GLY A 26 -2.15 16.31 -14.02
N ASN A 27 -1.79 16.43 -15.30
CA ASN A 27 -1.90 15.32 -16.27
C ASN A 27 -0.89 14.21 -15.99
N PHE A 28 0.32 14.56 -15.56
CA PHE A 28 1.34 13.57 -15.23
C PHE A 28 1.00 12.86 -13.91
N LEU A 29 0.55 13.61 -12.91
CA LEU A 29 0.11 13.05 -11.63
C LEU A 29 -1.06 12.07 -11.80
N SER A 30 -2.06 12.40 -12.64
CA SER A 30 -3.21 11.52 -12.87
C SER A 30 -2.79 10.21 -13.57
N LEU A 31 -1.87 10.28 -14.54
CA LEU A 31 -1.35 9.11 -15.24
C LEU A 31 -0.62 8.15 -14.28
N ILE A 32 0.27 8.69 -13.43
CA ILE A 32 1.00 7.87 -12.46
C ILE A 32 0.02 7.30 -11.42
N TYR A 33 -0.96 8.10 -10.97
CA TYR A 33 -1.97 7.64 -10.01
C TYR A 33 -2.83 6.50 -10.55
N LEU A 34 -3.25 6.55 -11.82
CA LEU A 34 -3.96 5.45 -12.46
C LEU A 34 -3.12 4.17 -12.48
N GLY A 35 -1.83 4.28 -12.81
CA GLY A 35 -0.89 3.16 -12.72
C GLY A 35 -0.80 2.60 -11.30
N ALA A 36 -0.58 3.47 -10.32
CA ALA A 36 -0.49 3.11 -8.90
C ALA A 36 -1.76 2.40 -8.41
N PHE A 37 -2.93 2.86 -8.83
CA PHE A 37 -4.21 2.26 -8.46
C PHE A 37 -4.38 0.84 -9.02
N ILE A 38 -3.98 0.59 -10.27
CA ILE A 38 -3.99 -0.77 -10.85
C ILE A 38 -3.10 -1.70 -10.01
N PHE A 39 -1.87 -1.27 -9.70
CA PHE A 39 -0.96 -2.05 -8.88
C PHE A 39 -1.44 -2.25 -7.43
N TYR A 40 -2.21 -1.31 -6.88
CA TYR A 40 -2.86 -1.44 -5.58
C TYR A 40 -3.89 -2.59 -5.58
N ILE A 41 -4.72 -2.67 -6.62
CA ILE A 41 -5.67 -3.77 -6.78
C ILE A 41 -4.94 -5.12 -6.90
N PHE A 42 -3.86 -5.18 -7.68
CA PHE A 42 -3.01 -6.39 -7.75
C PHE A 42 -2.42 -6.76 -6.39
N ALA A 43 -1.98 -5.78 -5.59
CA ALA A 43 -1.46 -6.01 -4.25
C ALA A 43 -2.52 -6.59 -3.31
N ILE A 44 -3.78 -6.10 -3.38
CA ILE A 44 -4.92 -6.69 -2.63
C ILE A 44 -5.10 -8.16 -3.00
N PHE A 45 -5.18 -8.48 -4.30
CA PHE A 45 -5.34 -9.87 -4.74
C PHE A 45 -4.21 -10.77 -4.24
N GLN A 46 -2.97 -10.29 -4.30
CA GLN A 46 -1.81 -11.03 -3.83
C GLN A 46 -1.83 -11.20 -2.30
N ALA A 47 -2.24 -10.19 -1.55
CA ALA A 47 -2.38 -10.24 -0.08
C ALA A 47 -3.46 -11.24 0.34
N ILE A 48 -4.65 -11.21 -0.30
CA ILE A 48 -5.72 -12.19 -0.04
C ILE A 48 -5.23 -13.60 -0.37
N LYS A 49 -4.60 -13.79 -1.53
CA LYS A 49 -4.06 -15.09 -1.95
C LYS A 49 -3.08 -15.65 -0.93
N LEU A 50 -2.16 -14.83 -0.42
CA LEU A 50 -1.19 -15.23 0.60
C LEU A 50 -1.87 -15.53 1.94
N LEU A 51 -2.79 -14.68 2.40
CA LEU A 51 -3.50 -14.88 3.67
C LEU A 51 -4.45 -16.09 3.65
N ALA A 52 -5.07 -16.39 2.50
CA ALA A 52 -6.05 -17.46 2.35
C ALA A 52 -5.42 -18.83 2.02
N ILE A 53 -4.36 -18.86 1.20
CA ILE A 53 -3.74 -20.12 0.74
C ILE A 53 -2.66 -20.59 1.72
N GLU A 54 -1.90 -19.69 2.33
CA GLU A 54 -0.92 -20.08 3.35
C GLU A 54 -1.65 -20.28 4.68
N LYS A 55 -2.12 -21.52 4.89
CA LYS A 55 -2.57 -21.99 6.20
C LYS A 55 -1.44 -21.83 7.23
N LEU A 56 -1.43 -20.69 7.92
CA LEU A 56 -0.86 -20.47 9.25
C LEU A 56 0.67 -20.52 9.46
N GLN A 57 1.52 -20.68 8.45
CA GLN A 57 2.97 -20.56 8.66
C GLN A 57 3.44 -19.13 8.38
N PHE A 58 3.37 -18.28 9.41
CA PHE A 58 3.85 -16.91 9.33
C PHE A 58 5.34 -16.89 8.96
N MET A 59 5.68 -16.25 7.83
CA MET A 59 7.04 -15.89 7.45
C MET A 59 7.29 -14.40 7.70
N PRO A 60 8.46 -14.02 8.26
CA PRO A 60 8.88 -12.62 8.42
C PRO A 60 8.70 -11.74 7.17
N SER A 61 8.82 -12.34 5.98
CA SER A 61 8.65 -11.68 4.68
C SER A 61 7.24 -11.14 4.43
N PHE A 62 6.21 -11.57 5.19
CA PHE A 62 4.86 -10.98 5.10
C PHE A 62 4.82 -9.49 5.48
N SER A 63 5.80 -9.01 6.27
CA SER A 63 5.94 -7.58 6.57
C SER A 63 6.21 -6.72 5.35
N ALA A 64 6.78 -7.27 4.28
CA ALA A 64 7.04 -6.52 3.05
C ALA A 64 5.76 -6.04 2.35
N PHE A 65 4.59 -6.62 2.67
CA PHE A 65 3.32 -6.21 2.07
C PHE A 65 2.72 -4.96 2.71
N THR A 66 3.07 -4.62 3.95
CA THR A 66 2.43 -3.49 4.66
C THR A 66 2.82 -2.15 4.05
N PHE A 67 4.09 -1.99 3.68
CA PHE A 67 4.63 -0.76 3.12
C PHE A 67 3.92 -0.31 1.84
N PRO A 68 3.74 -1.17 0.80
CA PRO A 68 2.95 -0.84 -0.39
C PRO A 68 1.53 -0.33 -0.10
N PHE A 69 0.83 -0.89 0.90
CA PHE A 69 -0.53 -0.44 1.24
C PHE A 69 -0.52 0.94 1.92
N VAL A 70 0.38 1.15 2.88
CA VAL A 70 0.50 2.43 3.59
C VAL A 70 0.88 3.54 2.62
N ILE A 71 1.89 3.33 1.77
CA ILE A 71 2.34 4.36 0.83
C ILE A 71 1.30 4.68 -0.25
N SER A 72 0.50 3.68 -0.66
CA SER A 72 -0.61 3.92 -1.60
C SER A 72 -1.71 4.78 -0.97
N ALA A 73 -2.02 4.58 0.32
CA ALA A 73 -2.95 5.46 1.03
C ALA A 73 -2.42 6.91 1.07
N ILE A 74 -1.13 7.09 1.37
CA ILE A 74 -0.50 8.42 1.37
C ILE A 74 -0.56 9.05 -0.03
N ALA A 75 -0.23 8.29 -1.09
CA ALA A 75 -0.30 8.77 -2.47
C ALA A 75 -1.73 9.22 -2.86
N THR A 76 -2.76 8.49 -2.43
CA THR A 76 -4.17 8.88 -2.62
C THR A 76 -4.52 10.15 -1.84
N GLY A 77 -3.96 10.31 -0.63
CA GLY A 77 -4.10 11.54 0.15
C GLY A 77 -3.47 12.76 -0.54
N GLU A 78 -2.28 12.61 -1.12
CA GLU A 78 -1.63 13.66 -1.92
C GLU A 78 -2.41 13.97 -3.21
N ALA A 79 -2.92 12.94 -3.90
CA ALA A 79 -3.81 13.13 -5.04
C ALA A 79 -5.10 13.87 -4.66
N TYR A 80 -5.68 13.57 -3.48
CA TYR A 80 -6.84 14.30 -2.98
C TYR A 80 -6.53 15.77 -2.72
N LYS A 81 -5.40 16.09 -2.06
CA LYS A 81 -4.98 17.49 -1.82
C LYS A 81 -4.83 18.26 -3.13
N PHE A 82 -4.32 17.61 -4.18
CA PHE A 82 -4.10 18.24 -5.47
C PHE A 82 -5.40 18.41 -6.29
N PHE A 83 -6.19 17.35 -6.45
CA PHE A 83 -7.38 17.38 -7.31
C PHE A 83 -8.67 17.84 -6.60
N GLY A 84 -8.71 17.80 -5.27
CA GLY A 84 -9.87 18.20 -4.47
C GLY A 84 -11.12 17.32 -4.60
N LEU A 85 -11.03 16.17 -5.29
CA LEU A 85 -12.19 15.32 -5.56
C LEU A 85 -12.60 14.53 -4.31
N THR A 86 -13.86 14.66 -3.90
CA THR A 86 -14.40 13.97 -2.71
C THR A 86 -14.27 12.45 -2.77
N ILE A 87 -14.33 11.86 -3.98
CA ILE A 87 -14.12 10.42 -4.18
C ILE A 87 -12.73 9.95 -3.72
N LEU A 88 -11.68 10.76 -3.93
CA LEU A 88 -10.32 10.45 -3.49
C LEU A 88 -10.21 10.45 -1.97
N ASN A 89 -10.99 11.29 -1.29
CA ASN A 89 -11.03 11.34 0.17
C ASN A 89 -11.62 10.04 0.76
N TYR A 90 -12.74 9.55 0.20
CA TYR A 90 -13.29 8.25 0.59
C TYR A 90 -12.31 7.11 0.31
N LEU A 91 -11.67 7.11 -0.86
CA LEU A 91 -10.62 6.14 -1.21
C LEU A 91 -9.45 6.19 -0.23
N PHE A 92 -8.99 7.37 0.16
CA PHE A 92 -7.94 7.56 1.15
C PHE A 92 -8.28 6.88 2.47
N TYR A 93 -9.45 7.15 3.04
CA TYR A 93 -9.85 6.53 4.30
C TYR A 93 -9.98 5.00 4.20
N ILE A 94 -10.56 4.49 3.10
CA ILE A 94 -10.67 3.05 2.87
C ILE A 94 -9.28 2.41 2.81
N GLN A 95 -8.36 2.98 2.01
CA GLN A 95 -7.00 2.46 1.88
C GLN A 95 -6.23 2.54 3.21
N ALA A 96 -6.41 3.61 3.98
CA ALA A 96 -5.79 3.80 5.28
C ALA A 96 -6.27 2.76 6.32
N ILE A 97 -7.58 2.48 6.36
CA ILE A 97 -8.14 1.45 7.25
C ILE A 97 -7.59 0.07 6.88
N ILE A 98 -7.57 -0.27 5.58
CA ILE A 98 -7.00 -1.55 5.10
C ILE A 98 -5.53 -1.67 5.50
N ALA A 99 -4.74 -0.62 5.28
CA ALA A 99 -3.33 -0.59 5.62
C ALA A 99 -3.11 -0.76 7.14
N LEU A 100 -3.90 -0.07 7.96
CA LEU A 100 -3.84 -0.16 9.42
C LEU A 100 -4.13 -1.58 9.92
N VAL A 101 -5.20 -2.20 9.43
CA VAL A 101 -5.58 -3.57 9.81
C VAL A 101 -4.48 -4.56 9.42
N LEU A 102 -3.91 -4.43 8.22
CA LEU A 102 -2.80 -5.27 7.75
C LEU A 102 -1.55 -5.09 8.61
N VAL A 103 -1.17 -3.85 8.93
CA VAL A 103 -0.02 -3.55 9.80
C VAL A 103 -0.19 -4.18 11.17
N ILE A 104 -1.34 -3.97 11.82
CA ILE A 104 -1.62 -4.56 13.15
C ILE A 104 -1.56 -6.08 13.09
N PHE A 105 -2.19 -6.70 12.09
CA PHE A 105 -2.21 -8.15 11.92
C PHE A 105 -0.80 -8.73 11.76
N VAL A 106 0.00 -8.14 10.86
CA VAL A 106 1.36 -8.60 10.58
C VAL A 106 2.27 -8.37 11.79
N SER A 107 2.18 -7.21 12.44
CA SER A 107 2.95 -6.91 13.66
C SER A 107 2.64 -7.89 14.79
N TYR A 108 1.37 -8.21 15.03
CA TYR A 108 0.98 -9.20 16.03
C TYR A 108 1.58 -10.59 15.74
N LYS A 109 1.49 -11.05 14.49
CA LYS A 109 2.08 -12.34 14.08
C LYS A 109 3.61 -12.33 14.18
N TYR A 110 4.25 -11.22 13.86
CA TYR A 110 5.70 -11.05 13.97
C TYR A 110 6.19 -11.11 15.41
N LEU A 111 5.53 -10.38 16.32
CA LEU A 111 5.83 -10.43 17.75
C LEU A 111 5.64 -11.84 18.31
N ARG A 112 4.56 -12.53 17.94
CA ARG A 112 4.33 -13.92 18.35
C ARG A 112 5.41 -14.88 17.83
N PHE A 113 5.91 -14.67 16.62
CA PHE A 113 7.01 -15.44 16.08
C PHE A 113 8.30 -15.23 16.88
N LEU A 114 8.65 -13.98 17.18
CA LEU A 114 9.83 -13.66 18.01
C LEU A 114 9.73 -14.26 19.42
N MET A 115 8.58 -14.15 20.07
CA MET A 115 8.38 -14.70 21.42
C MET A 115 8.40 -16.23 21.47
N LYS A 116 8.09 -16.92 20.37
CA LYS A 116 8.14 -18.39 20.29
C LYS A 116 9.55 -18.92 19.99
N ASN A 117 10.42 -18.07 19.45
CA ASN A 117 11.77 -18.42 19.03
C ASN A 117 12.85 -18.02 20.05
N ASN A 118 12.43 -17.50 21.21
CA ASN A 118 13.18 -17.37 22.46
C ASN A 118 12.68 -18.42 23.46
#